data_AF-A0A2W6ZII6-F1
#
_entry.id   AF-A0A2W6ZII6-F1
#
_cell.length_a   1.000
_cell.length_b   1.000
_cell.length_c   1.000
_cell.angle_alpha   90.00
_cell.angle_beta   90.00
_cell.angle_gamma   90.00
#
_symmetry.space_group_name_H-M   'P 1'
#
loop_
_entity.id
_entity.type
_entity.pdbx_description
1 polymer ?
#
loop_
_entity_poly.entity_id
_entity_poly.type
_entity_poly.pdbx_seq_one_letter_code
_entity_poly.pdbx_strand_id
1 'polypeptide(L)' 'MNSIDEHILKDQIELETAKASGDKAKLGHLEDELKSLQEYKEHHPEDSHDPSALEVYCDLNPEAPECRVYDD' A
#
# COMPACT_ATOMS: atom_id res chain seq x y z
N MET A 1 8.05 -7.25 2.77
CA MET A 1 8.93 -7.64 1.65
C MET A 1 10.26 -6.93 1.81
N ASN A 2 11.14 -6.96 0.81
CA ASN A 2 12.31 -6.08 0.79
C ASN A 2 12.05 -4.82 -0.05
N SER A 3 11.08 -4.83 -0.98
CA SER A 3 10.70 -3.69 -1.81
C SER A 3 9.20 -3.55 -2.06
N ILE A 4 8.75 -2.33 -2.38
CA ILE A 4 7.35 -2.05 -2.78
C ILE A 4 6.93 -2.82 -4.04
N ASP A 5 7.86 -3.07 -4.96
CA ASP A 5 7.59 -3.87 -6.17
C ASP A 5 7.34 -5.34 -5.86
N GLU A 6 8.12 -5.91 -4.93
CA GLU A 6 7.86 -7.26 -4.44
C GLU A 6 6.51 -7.33 -3.70
N HIS A 7 6.12 -6.24 -3.01
CA HIS A 7 4.85 -6.15 -2.32
C HIS A 7 3.67 -6.20 -3.29
N ILE A 8 3.64 -5.25 -4.22
CA ILE A 8 2.60 -5.13 -5.25
C ILE A 8 2.46 -6.44 -6.03
N LEU A 9 3.57 -7.09 -6.41
CA LEU A 9 3.52 -8.35 -7.15
C LEU A 9 2.87 -9.47 -6.34
N LYS A 10 3.21 -9.59 -5.04
CA LYS A 10 2.60 -10.61 -4.18
C LYS A 10 1.11 -10.36 -4.03
N ASP A 11 0.69 -9.12 -3.80
CA ASP A 11 -0.72 -8.79 -3.60
C ASP A 11 -1.54 -9.04 -4.87
N GLN A 12 -0.98 -8.78 -6.05
CA GLN A 12 -1.61 -9.16 -7.33
C GLN A 12 -1.83 -10.68 -7.44
N ILE A 13 -0.85 -11.49 -7.03
CA ILE A 13 -0.98 -12.96 -7.03
C ILE A 13 -2.02 -13.42 -6.00
N GLU A 14 -2.03 -12.81 -4.81
CA GLU A 14 -3.01 -13.12 -3.77
C GLU A 14 -4.43 -12.69 -4.16
N LEU A 15 -4.57 -11.59 -4.92
CA LEU A 15 -5.84 -11.09 -5.41
C LEU A 15 -6.47 -12.09 -6.37
N GLU A 16 -5.70 -12.61 -7.34
CA GLU A 16 -6.18 -13.65 -8.25
C GLU A 16 -6.54 -14.95 -7.52
N THR A 17 -5.80 -15.29 -6.46
CA THR A 17 -6.11 -16.44 -5.60
C THR A 17 -7.42 -16.23 -4.84
N ALA A 18 -7.63 -15.05 -4.25
CA ALA A 18 -8.86 -14.69 -3.55
C ALA A 18 -10.07 -14.65 -4.50
N LYS A 19 -9.85 -14.20 -5.75
CA LYS A 19 -10.85 -14.24 -6.82
C LYS A 19 -11.28 -15.66 -7.16
N ALA A 20 -10.30 -16.56 -7.31
CA ALA A 20 -10.56 -17.96 -7.63
C ALA A 20 -11.27 -18.71 -6.48
N SER A 21 -10.97 -18.38 -5.23
CA SER A 21 -11.60 -18.99 -4.05
C SER A 21 -12.95 -18.35 -3.68
N GLY A 22 -13.30 -17.20 -4.25
CA GLY A 22 -14.50 -16.44 -3.91
C GLY A 22 -14.41 -15.71 -2.56
N ASP A 23 -13.20 -15.47 -2.05
CA ASP A 23 -12.96 -14.73 -0.81
C ASP A 23 -13.12 -13.22 -1.02
N LYS A 24 -14.35 -12.75 -0.89
CA LYS A 24 -14.71 -11.34 -1.10
C LYS A 24 -14.07 -10.38 -0.09
N ALA A 25 -13.82 -10.83 1.14
CA ALA A 25 -13.21 -9.99 2.15
C ALA A 25 -11.74 -9.74 1.81
N LYS A 26 -11.02 -10.79 1.42
CA LYS A 26 -9.62 -10.69 1.00
C LYS A 26 -9.47 -9.91 -0.31
N LEU A 27 -10.40 -10.09 -1.26
CA LEU A 27 -10.45 -9.29 -2.49
C LEU A 27 -10.49 -7.79 -2.21
N GLY A 28 -11.46 -7.33 -1.41
CA GLY A 28 -11.62 -5.89 -1.12
C GLY A 28 -10.39 -5.31 -0.42
N HIS A 29 -9.82 -6.03 0.55
CA HIS A 29 -8.58 -5.62 1.22
C HIS A 29 -7.42 -5.43 0.23
N LEU A 30 -7.19 -6.42 -0.63
CA LEU A 30 -6.07 -6.39 -1.58
C LEU A 30 -6.26 -5.32 -2.67
N GLU A 31 -7.49 -5.05 -3.11
CA GLU A 31 -7.78 -3.97 -4.06
C GLU A 31 -7.44 -2.60 -3.47
N ASP A 32 -7.83 -2.35 -2.22
CA ASP A 32 -7.55 -1.09 -1.52
C ASP A 32 -6.05 -0.94 -1.21
N GLU A 33 -5.38 -2.02 -0.78
CA GLU A 33 -3.94 -2.03 -0.51
C GLU A 33 -3.12 -1.79 -1.79
N LEU A 34 -3.44 -2.49 -2.88
CA LEU A 34 -2.76 -2.31 -4.16
C LEU A 34 -2.88 -0.87 -4.68
N LYS A 35 -4.08 -0.27 -4.56
CA LYS A 35 -4.29 1.12 -4.95
C LYS A 35 -3.40 2.05 -4.13
N SER A 36 -3.35 1.85 -2.82
CA SER A 36 -2.59 2.69 -1.89
C SER A 36 -1.07 2.57 -2.12
N LEU A 37 -0.57 1.35 -2.33
CA LEU A 37 0.84 1.09 -2.64
C LEU A 37 1.24 1.67 -4.01
N GLN A 38 0.36 1.61 -5.01
CA GLN A 38 0.63 2.21 -6.31
C GLN A 38 0.72 3.73 -6.23
N GLU A 39 -0.22 4.37 -5.51
CA GLU A 39 -0.21 5.83 -5.31
C GLU A 39 1.03 6.27 -4.52
N TYR A 40 1.40 5.56 -3.45
CA TYR A 40 2.65 5.80 -2.72
C TYR A 40 3.87 5.70 -3.66
N LYS A 41 3.93 4.65 -4.50
CA LYS A 41 5.03 4.50 -5.46
C LYS A 41 5.12 5.65 -6.47
N GLU A 42 3.98 6.19 -6.89
CA GLU A 42 3.92 7.35 -7.79
C GLU A 42 4.42 8.63 -7.11
N HIS A 43 4.15 8.81 -5.82
CA HIS A 43 4.66 9.93 -5.03
C HIS A 43 6.16 9.79 -4.69
N HIS A 44 6.65 8.56 -4.56
CA HIS A 44 8.03 8.24 -4.14
C HIS A 44 8.79 7.42 -5.21
N PRO A 45 9.01 7.93 -6.43
CA PRO A 45 9.55 7.14 -7.55
C PRO A 45 11.01 6.70 -7.39
N GLU A 46 11.78 7.36 -6.52
CA GLU A 46 13.17 6.99 -6.20
C GLU A 46 13.28 6.11 -4.95
N ASP A 47 12.15 5.85 -4.29
CA ASP A 47 12.08 4.99 -3.12
C ASP A 47 11.62 3.59 -3.53
N SER A 48 12.45 2.60 -3.19
CA SER A 48 12.19 1.20 -3.52
C SER A 48 11.93 0.35 -2.29
N HIS A 49 11.99 0.90 -1.08
CA HIS A 49 11.68 0.11 0.11
C HIS A 49 10.20 -0.28 0.13
N ASP A 50 9.87 -1.28 0.92
CA ASP A 50 8.48 -1.67 1.17
C ASP A 50 7.91 -0.81 2.31
N PRO A 51 6.99 0.14 2.02
CA PRO A 51 6.52 1.08 3.02
C PRO A 51 5.67 0.38 4.08
N SER A 52 5.80 0.85 5.31
CA SER A 52 4.88 0.48 6.38
C SER A 52 3.49 1.05 6.11
N ALA A 53 2.48 0.44 6.75
CA ALA A 53 1.10 0.94 6.67
C ALA A 53 0.96 2.40 7.14
N LEU A 54 1.81 2.85 8.07
CA LEU A 54 1.78 4.25 8.54
C LEU A 54 2.37 5.19 7.49
N GLU A 55 3.45 4.80 6.81
CA GLU A 55 4.04 5.59 5.72
C GLU A 55 3.03 5.79 4.59
N VAL A 56 2.39 4.71 4.14
CA VAL A 56 1.32 4.79 3.13
C VAL A 56 0.14 5.64 3.62
N TYR A 57 -0.29 5.45 4.87
CA TYR A 57 -1.40 6.22 5.43
C TYR A 57 -1.09 7.72 5.49
N CYS A 58 0.10 8.10 5.96
CA CYS A 58 0.49 9.49 6.11
C CYS A 58 0.79 10.18 4.78
N ASP A 59 1.26 9.44 3.78
CA ASP A 59 1.37 9.93 2.40
C ASP A 59 0.00 10.31 1.81
N LEU A 60 -1.01 9.44 2.02
CA LEU A 60 -2.37 9.66 1.53
C LEU A 60 -3.21 10.61 2.39
N ASN A 61 -2.82 10.84 3.65
CA ASN A 61 -3.57 11.63 4.64
C ASN A 61 -2.63 12.54 5.46
N PRO A 62 -1.92 13.50 4.84
CA PRO A 62 -0.89 14.28 5.52
C PRO A 62 -1.43 15.16 6.66
N GLU A 63 -2.70 15.56 6.62
CA GLU A 63 -3.33 16.33 7.69
C GLU A 63 -3.76 15.52 8.92
N ALA A 64 -3.70 14.18 8.84
CA ALA A 64 -4.07 13.30 9.95
C ALA A 64 -3.21 13.60 11.20
N PRO A 65 -3.77 13.60 12.41
CA PRO A 65 -3.04 13.96 13.63
C PRO A 65 -1.73 13.19 13.83
N GLU A 66 -1.72 11.91 13.45
CA GLU A 66 -0.59 10.98 13.54
C GLU A 66 0.51 11.28 12.51
N CYS A 67 0.21 12.08 11.49
CA CYS A 67 1.07 12.36 10.33
C CYS A 67 1.62 13.79 10.32
N ARG A 68 1.17 14.64 11.24
CA ARG A 68 1.65 16.02 11.33
C ARG A 68 3.10 16.06 11.81
N VAL A 69 3.97 16.49 10.91
CA VAL A 69 5.34 16.89 11.24
C VAL A 69 5.33 18.39 11.55
N TYR A 70 5.84 18.76 12.72
CA TYR A 70 5.98 20.16 13.12
C TYR A 70 7.43 20.58 12.89
N ASP A 71 7.65 21.59 12.05
CA ASP A 71 8.95 22.24 11.93
C ASP A 71 9.18 23.12 13.18
N ASP A 72 10.22 22.81 13.96
CA ASP A 72 10.69 23.58 15.12
C ASP A 72 11.31 24.95 14.72
#